data_AF-A0AAU4ZZ79-F1
#
_entry.id   AF-A0AAU4ZZ79-F1
#
_cell.length_a   1.000
_cell.length_b   1.000
_cell.length_c   1.000
_cell.angle_alpha   90.00
_cell.angle_beta   90.00
_cell.angle_gamma   90.00
#
_symmetry.space_group_name_H-M   'P 1'
#
loop_
_entity.id
_entity.type
_entity.pdbx_description
1 polymer ?
#
loop_
_entity_poly.entity_id
_entity_poly.type
_entity_poly.pdbx_seq_one_letter_code
_entity_poly.pdbx_strand_id
1 'polypeptide(L)'
;MSLSVDVYVPRAEGGIEVLDVPPESSDVAGWERWRTEVWGSEPVRSLGARFFPRLATEDLTVAPDEVSDFLAECDLLRTHLARIADHMTAEAEAPSGTGAASRKSHAEHADDVRRRLDNIVNAARRALGIGGGVIIW
;
A
#
# COMPACT_ATOMS: atom_id res chain seq x y z
N MET A 1 10.85 -10.82 -0.66
CA MET A 1 9.62 -10.93 0.14
C MET A 1 8.58 -9.97 -0.44
N SER A 2 7.30 -10.20 -0.18
CA SER A 2 6.18 -9.35 -0.60
C SER A 2 5.62 -8.63 0.61
N LEU A 3 5.12 -7.42 0.38
CA LEU A 3 4.22 -6.75 1.30
C LEU A 3 2.83 -7.36 1.18
N SER A 4 2.18 -7.61 2.31
CA SER A 4 0.80 -8.06 2.41
C SER A 4 -0.06 -7.04 3.16
N VAL A 5 -1.35 -7.02 2.87
CA VAL A 5 -2.37 -6.22 3.56
C VAL A 5 -3.44 -7.13 4.14
N ASP A 6 -3.60 -7.06 5.45
CA ASP A 6 -4.49 -7.91 6.22
C ASP A 6 -5.54 -7.09 6.98
N VAL A 7 -6.71 -7.69 7.17
CA VAL A 7 -7.78 -7.11 7.99
C VAL A 7 -7.68 -7.69 9.39
N TYR A 8 -7.82 -6.87 10.41
CA TYR A 8 -7.86 -7.35 11.79
C TYR A 8 -9.04 -6.79 12.57
N VAL A 9 -9.44 -7.48 13.63
CA VAL A 9 -10.38 -6.97 14.64
C VAL A 9 -9.70 -6.85 16.01
N PRO A 10 -9.90 -5.74 16.75
CA PRO A 10 -9.40 -5.64 18.12
C PRO A 10 -10.08 -6.67 19.03
N ARG A 11 -9.33 -7.34 19.89
CA ARG A 11 -9.88 -8.25 20.90
C ARG A 11 -10.20 -7.51 22.19
N ALA A 12 -11.26 -7.94 22.88
CA ALA A 12 -11.71 -7.34 24.14
C ALA A 12 -10.64 -7.43 25.26
N GLU A 13 -9.76 -8.43 25.18
CA GLU A 13 -8.71 -8.72 26.16
C GLU A 13 -7.39 -8.00 25.86
N GLY A 14 -7.39 -7.13 24.84
CA GLY A 14 -6.20 -6.56 24.23
C GLY A 14 -5.66 -7.43 23.09
N GLY A 15 -4.91 -6.79 22.20
CA GLY A 15 -4.38 -7.42 20.99
C GLY A 15 -5.36 -7.41 19.81
N ILE A 16 -4.98 -8.13 18.76
CA ILE A 16 -5.67 -8.15 17.48
C ILE A 16 -5.88 -9.59 16.99
N GLU A 17 -6.93 -9.79 16.22
CA GLU A 17 -7.16 -11.02 15.46
C GLU A 17 -7.11 -10.69 13.98
N VAL A 18 -6.11 -11.23 13.29
CA VAL A 18 -6.01 -11.12 11.83
C VAL A 18 -6.97 -12.10 11.19
N LEU A 19 -7.78 -11.60 10.27
CA LEU A 19 -8.80 -12.38 9.56
C LEU A 19 -8.22 -12.92 8.25
N ASP A 20 -8.65 -14.13 7.90
CA ASP A 20 -8.28 -14.74 6.61
C ASP A 20 -8.72 -13.88 5.42
N VAL A 21 -7.91 -13.92 4.36
CA VAL A 21 -8.22 -13.28 3.08
C VAL A 21 -9.25 -14.13 2.34
N PRO A 22 -10.41 -13.57 1.94
CA PRO A 22 -11.41 -14.28 1.16
C PRO A 22 -10.81 -14.86 -0.13
N PRO A 23 -11.24 -16.04 -0.60
CA PRO A 23 -10.67 -16.71 -1.77
C PRO A 23 -10.65 -15.88 -3.06
N GLU A 24 -11.59 -14.95 -3.21
CA GLU A 24 -11.71 -14.03 -4.33
C GLU A 24 -10.89 -12.73 -4.19
N SER A 25 -10.22 -12.54 -3.05
CA SER A 25 -9.42 -11.36 -2.73
C SER A 25 -7.93 -11.65 -2.80
N SER A 26 -7.12 -10.60 -2.98
CA SER A 26 -5.67 -10.65 -2.85
C SER A 26 -5.23 -9.69 -1.75
N ASP A 27 -4.28 -10.12 -0.94
CA ASP A 27 -3.59 -9.38 0.10
C ASP A 27 -2.29 -8.74 -0.41
N VAL A 28 -1.92 -8.93 -1.67
CA VAL A 28 -0.61 -8.45 -2.13
C VAL A 28 -0.59 -6.92 -2.19
N ALA A 29 0.22 -6.29 -1.34
CA ALA A 29 0.44 -4.85 -1.27
C ALA A 29 1.73 -4.39 -1.96
N GLY A 30 2.54 -5.32 -2.50
CA GLY A 30 3.72 -4.99 -3.31
C GLY A 30 4.90 -5.90 -3.02
N TRP A 31 6.08 -5.47 -3.46
CA TRP A 31 7.34 -6.09 -3.05
C TRP A 31 7.84 -5.45 -1.78
N GLU A 32 8.69 -6.15 -1.03
CA GLU A 32 9.30 -5.61 0.20
C GLU A 32 9.93 -4.23 -0.02
N ARG A 33 10.67 -4.07 -1.12
CA ARG A 33 11.31 -2.80 -1.47
C ARG A 33 10.33 -1.67 -1.80
N TRP A 34 9.06 -1.96 -2.08
CA TRP A 34 8.03 -0.93 -2.30
C TRP A 34 7.71 -0.16 -1.03
N ARG A 35 8.08 -0.68 0.15
CA ARG A 35 8.09 0.08 1.41
C ARG A 35 8.74 1.45 1.23
N THR A 36 9.90 1.50 0.57
CA THR A 36 10.66 2.73 0.36
C THR A 36 10.56 3.27 -1.07
N GLU A 37 10.54 2.39 -2.07
CA GLU A 37 10.52 2.78 -3.50
C GLU A 37 9.17 3.32 -3.98
N VAL A 38 8.06 2.96 -3.31
CA VAL A 38 6.71 3.32 -3.77
C VAL A 38 5.92 3.99 -2.65
N TRP A 39 5.52 3.24 -1.61
CA TRP A 39 4.62 3.72 -0.55
C TRP A 39 5.28 4.77 0.33
N GLY A 40 6.56 4.56 0.65
CA GLY A 40 7.41 5.45 1.41
C GLY A 40 8.07 6.55 0.61
N SER A 41 7.84 6.62 -0.70
CA SER A 41 8.60 7.47 -1.62
C SER A 41 8.28 8.96 -1.44
N GLU A 42 9.20 9.81 -1.90
CA GLU A 42 9.03 11.26 -1.86
C GLU A 42 7.76 11.76 -2.59
N PRO A 43 7.39 11.23 -3.79
CA PRO A 43 6.11 11.55 -4.40
C PRO A 43 4.93 11.37 -3.44
N VAL A 44 4.84 10.24 -2.74
CA VAL A 44 3.74 9.96 -1.81
C VAL A 44 3.77 10.92 -0.61
N ARG A 45 4.95 11.15 -0.03
CA ARG A 45 5.13 12.11 1.08
C ARG A 45 4.69 13.52 0.69
N SER A 46 5.07 13.97 -0.51
CA SER A 46 4.77 15.32 -1.00
C SER A 46 3.28 15.55 -1.29
N LEU A 47 2.46 14.50 -1.36
CA LEU A 47 1.00 14.61 -1.44
C LEU A 47 0.37 14.92 -0.08
N GLY A 48 1.14 14.86 1.02
CA GLY A 48 0.63 15.00 2.38
C GLY A 48 0.08 13.69 2.95
N ALA A 49 0.43 12.54 2.37
CA ALA A 49 0.09 11.23 2.92
C ALA A 49 0.69 11.06 4.32
N ARG A 50 -0.10 10.52 5.26
CA ARG A 50 0.27 10.25 6.65
C ARG A 50 0.44 8.75 6.93
N PHE A 51 -0.26 7.87 6.23
CA PHE A 51 -0.24 6.43 6.50
C PHE A 51 0.85 5.73 5.68
N PHE A 52 0.77 5.80 4.35
CA PHE A 52 1.71 5.09 3.46
C PHE A 52 3.19 5.42 3.72
N PRO A 53 3.59 6.67 4.01
CA PRO A 53 4.99 6.99 4.28
C PRO A 53 5.62 6.24 5.45
N ARG A 54 4.82 5.77 6.41
CA ARG A 54 5.29 4.99 7.58
C ARG A 54 5.88 3.64 7.18
N LEU A 55 5.41 3.07 6.07
CA LEU A 55 5.92 1.79 5.54
C LEU A 55 7.42 1.81 5.25
N ALA A 56 8.00 2.99 5.03
CA ALA A 56 9.44 3.13 4.82
C ALA A 56 10.27 2.69 6.04
N THR A 57 9.69 2.69 7.24
CA THR A 57 10.41 2.48 8.50
C THR A 57 9.78 1.40 9.39
N GLU A 58 8.50 1.13 9.24
CA GLU A 58 7.75 0.21 10.11
C GLU A 58 6.57 -0.43 9.37
N ASP A 59 5.98 -1.46 9.98
CA ASP A 59 4.70 -1.99 9.53
C ASP A 59 3.60 -0.97 9.82
N LEU A 60 2.64 -0.85 8.91
CA LEU A 60 1.55 0.10 9.05
C LEU A 60 0.37 -0.59 9.70
N THR A 61 -0.06 -0.12 10.86
CA THR A 61 -1.36 -0.47 11.46
C THR A 61 -2.28 0.75 11.41
N VAL A 62 -3.47 0.57 10.84
CA VAL A 62 -4.54 1.57 10.77
C VAL A 62 -5.68 1.11 11.67
N ALA A 63 -5.98 1.92 12.69
CA ALA A 63 -7.04 1.62 13.65
C ALA A 63 -8.45 1.68 13.01
N PRO A 64 -9.45 0.95 13.55
CA PRO A 64 -10.80 0.94 12.97
C PRO A 64 -11.43 2.32 12.72
N ASP A 65 -11.19 3.27 13.62
CA ASP A 65 -11.66 4.65 13.53
C ASP A 65 -10.89 5.50 12.50
N GLU A 66 -9.69 5.08 12.10
CA GLU A 66 -8.86 5.73 11.09
C GLU A 66 -9.05 5.16 9.68
N VAL A 67 -9.75 4.03 9.52
CA VAL A 67 -9.90 3.36 8.21
C VAL A 67 -10.54 4.26 7.16
N SER A 68 -11.47 5.13 7.56
CA SER A 68 -12.10 6.08 6.64
C SER A 68 -11.11 7.14 6.13
N ASP A 69 -10.24 7.66 6.98
CA ASP A 69 -9.16 8.58 6.59
C ASP A 69 -8.13 7.88 5.70
N PHE A 70 -7.81 6.62 6.00
CA PHE A 70 -6.92 5.80 5.18
C PHE A 70 -7.49 5.54 3.78
N LEU A 71 -8.79 5.31 3.65
CA LEU A 71 -9.46 5.19 2.35
C LEU A 71 -9.40 6.51 1.56
N ALA A 72 -9.55 7.66 2.23
CA ALA A 72 -9.39 8.97 1.59
C ALA A 72 -7.94 9.18 1.10
N GLU A 73 -6.94 8.76 1.87
CA GLU A 73 -5.54 8.77 1.43
C GLU A 73 -5.30 7.82 0.24
N CYS A 74 -5.92 6.64 0.22
CA CYS A 74 -5.85 5.74 -0.93
C CYS A 74 -6.43 6.40 -2.19
N ASP A 75 -7.51 7.17 -2.08
CA ASP A 75 -8.09 7.92 -3.21
C ASP A 75 -7.17 9.06 -3.67
N LEU A 76 -6.51 9.74 -2.73
CA LEU A 76 -5.47 10.73 -3.03
C LEU A 76 -4.33 10.12 -3.85
N LEU A 77 -3.82 8.96 -3.44
CA LEU A 77 -2.78 8.24 -4.20
C LEU A 77 -3.30 7.80 -5.57
N ARG A 78 -4.54 7.30 -5.65
CA ARG A 78 -5.17 6.89 -6.93
C ARG A 78 -5.21 8.06 -7.92
N THR A 79 -5.57 9.25 -7.45
CA THR A 79 -5.63 10.47 -8.28
C THR A 79 -4.26 10.89 -8.80
N HIS A 80 -3.18 10.53 -8.09
CA HIS A 80 -1.80 10.94 -8.42
C HIS A 80 -0.90 9.78 -8.87
N LEU A 81 -1.48 8.66 -9.35
CA LEU A 81 -0.74 7.48 -9.80
C LEU A 81 0.34 7.79 -10.85
N ALA A 82 0.06 8.73 -11.77
CA ALA A 82 1.01 9.11 -12.80
C ALA A 82 2.34 9.61 -12.21
N ARG A 83 2.27 10.41 -11.14
CA ARG A 83 3.45 10.97 -10.46
C ARG A 83 4.27 9.89 -9.73
N ILE A 84 3.60 8.89 -9.18
CA ILE A 84 4.26 7.74 -8.54
C ILE A 84 4.93 6.88 -9.61
N ALA A 85 4.26 6.65 -10.75
CA ALA A 85 4.82 5.90 -11.87
C ALA A 85 6.02 6.60 -12.50
N ASP A 86 6.00 7.94 -12.65
CA ASP A 86 7.15 8.73 -13.12
C ASP A 86 8.39 8.48 -12.25
N HIS A 87 8.21 8.49 -10.93
CA HIS A 87 9.30 8.20 -9.99
C HIS A 87 9.83 6.78 -10.15
N MET A 88 8.95 5.77 -10.28
CA MET A 88 9.39 4.39 -10.49
C MET A 88 10.18 4.21 -11.79
N THR A 89 9.77 4.88 -12.87
CA THR A 89 10.51 4.86 -14.14
C THR A 89 11.88 5.50 -13.98
N ALA A 90 11.97 6.65 -13.30
CA ALA A 90 13.26 7.32 -13.04
C ALA A 90 14.21 6.46 -12.18
N GLU A 91 13.70 5.81 -11.13
CA GLU A 91 14.48 4.90 -10.28
C GLU A 91 14.97 3.66 -11.05
N ALA A 92 14.16 3.13 -11.98
CA ALA A 92 14.55 2.00 -12.81
C ALA A 92 15.65 2.33 -13.84
N GLU A 93 15.72 3.58 -14.28
CA GLU A 93 16.73 4.08 -15.23
C GLU A 93 18.03 4.54 -14.54
N ALA A 94 18.03 4.68 -13.21
CA ALA A 94 19.19 5.12 -12.45
C ALA A 94 20.37 4.11 -12.53
N PRO A 95 21.64 4.57 -12.58
CA PRO A 95 22.82 3.69 -12.65
C PRO A 95 22.97 2.71 -11.47
N SER A 96 22.31 3.03 -10.35
CA SER A 96 22.27 2.22 -9.12
C SER A 96 21.10 1.21 -9.12
N GLY A 97 20.24 1.25 -10.13
CA GLY A 97 19.09 0.37 -10.28
C GLY A 97 19.54 -1.08 -10.35
N THR A 98 18.77 -1.97 -9.71
CA THR A 98 19.00 -3.43 -9.79
C THR A 98 18.76 -3.88 -11.23
N GLY A 99 19.84 -3.91 -12.02
CA GLY A 99 19.89 -4.06 -13.49
C GLY A 99 19.42 -5.40 -14.06
N ALA A 100 18.26 -5.90 -13.62
CA ALA A 100 17.60 -7.08 -14.15
C ALA A 100 16.06 -6.96 -14.22
N ALA A 101 15.49 -5.80 -13.88
CA ALA A 101 14.06 -5.57 -14.06
C ALA A 101 13.78 -5.29 -15.55
N SER A 102 12.86 -6.05 -16.15
CA SER A 102 12.21 -5.69 -17.43
C SER A 102 11.94 -4.19 -17.44
N ARG A 103 12.32 -3.50 -18.52
CA ARG A 103 12.17 -2.05 -18.70
C ARG A 103 10.69 -1.73 -18.86
N LYS A 104 9.94 -1.84 -17.76
CA LYS A 104 8.50 -1.59 -17.70
C LYS A 104 8.26 -0.17 -18.16
N SER A 105 7.27 -0.02 -19.01
CA SER A 105 6.75 1.29 -19.39
C SER A 105 6.13 1.99 -18.18
N HIS A 106 6.01 3.31 -18.27
CA HIS A 106 5.28 4.12 -17.30
C HIS A 106 3.87 3.58 -17.03
N ALA A 107 3.15 3.17 -18.09
CA ALA A 107 1.82 2.59 -17.98
C ALA A 107 1.82 1.28 -17.16
N GLU A 108 2.81 0.40 -17.38
CA GLU A 108 2.95 -0.83 -16.60
C GLU A 108 3.27 -0.55 -15.12
N HIS A 109 4.09 0.47 -14.83
CA HIS A 109 4.32 0.92 -13.46
C HIS A 109 3.05 1.44 -12.81
N ALA A 110 2.31 2.33 -13.48
CA ALA A 110 1.04 2.86 -12.99
C ALA A 110 0.02 1.73 -12.73
N ASP A 111 -0.10 0.76 -13.64
CA ASP A 111 -0.99 -0.38 -13.49
C ASP A 111 -0.56 -1.34 -12.38
N ASP A 112 0.75 -1.49 -12.16
CA ASP A 112 1.25 -2.29 -11.05
C ASP A 112 0.90 -1.64 -9.72
N VAL A 113 1.15 -0.34 -9.55
CA VAL A 113 0.81 0.40 -8.32
C VAL A 113 -0.70 0.40 -8.10
N ARG A 114 -1.48 0.69 -9.15
CA ARG A 114 -2.95 0.68 -9.10
C ARG A 114 -3.49 -0.65 -8.59
N ARG A 115 -3.02 -1.78 -9.12
CA ARG A 115 -3.48 -3.11 -8.69
C ARG A 115 -3.22 -3.39 -7.21
N ARG A 116 -2.06 -2.94 -6.68
CA ARG A 116 -1.73 -3.16 -5.25
C ARG A 116 -2.53 -2.20 -4.37
N LEU A 117 -2.73 -0.97 -4.82
CA LEU A 117 -3.63 -0.03 -4.17
C LEU A 117 -5.09 -0.54 -4.17
N ASP A 118 -5.55 -1.19 -5.23
CA ASP A 118 -6.88 -1.81 -5.29
C ASP A 118 -7.03 -2.93 -4.24
N ASN A 119 -6.01 -3.77 -4.06
CA ASN A 119 -5.98 -4.79 -2.99
C ASN A 119 -6.08 -4.16 -1.59
N ILE A 120 -5.31 -3.10 -1.34
CA ILE A 120 -5.32 -2.35 -0.07
C ILE A 120 -6.69 -1.70 0.19
N VAL A 121 -7.28 -1.08 -0.84
CA VAL A 121 -8.63 -0.49 -0.75
C VAL A 121 -9.69 -1.56 -0.49
N ASN A 122 -9.58 -2.73 -1.11
CA ASN A 122 -10.49 -3.84 -0.88
C ASN A 122 -10.39 -4.36 0.57
N ALA A 123 -9.18 -4.51 1.10
CA ALA A 123 -8.98 -4.85 2.51
C ALA A 123 -9.55 -3.77 3.44
N ALA A 124 -9.26 -2.49 3.20
CA ALA A 124 -9.77 -1.38 4.00
C ALA A 124 -11.30 -1.26 4.00
N ARG A 125 -11.95 -1.49 2.84
CA ARG A 125 -13.43 -1.53 2.77
C ARG A 125 -14.02 -2.69 3.57
N ARG A 126 -13.38 -3.87 3.54
CA ARG A 126 -13.79 -5.02 4.36
C ARG A 126 -13.63 -4.70 5.85
N ALA A 127 -12.48 -4.14 6.25
CA ALA A 127 -12.22 -3.70 7.62
C ALA A 127 -13.30 -2.70 8.10
N LEU A 128 -13.59 -1.68 7.30
CA LEU A 128 -14.63 -0.68 7.61
C LEU A 128 -16.01 -1.33 7.82
N GLY A 129 -16.38 -2.30 6.97
CA GLY A 129 -17.67 -2.98 7.05
C GLY A 129 -17.88 -3.82 8.31
N ILE A 130 -16.81 -4.20 9.01
CA ILE A 130 -16.86 -5.03 10.23
C ILE A 130 -16.39 -4.29 11.48
N GLY A 131 -16.05 -2.99 11.38
CA GLY A 131 -15.46 -2.23 12.48
C GLY A 131 -14.04 -2.70 12.86
N GLY A 132 -13.30 -3.27 11.89
CA GLY A 132 -11.92 -3.71 12.02
C GLY A 132 -10.92 -2.67 11.51
N GLY A 133 -9.64 -2.95 11.68
CA GLY A 133 -8.52 -2.17 11.15
C GLY A 133 -7.78 -2.89 10.03
N VAL A 134 -6.71 -2.26 9.53
CA VAL A 134 -5.84 -2.79 8.47
C VAL A 134 -4.40 -2.84 8.96
N ILE A 135 -3.68 -3.91 8.60
CA ILE A 135 -2.23 -4.01 8.81
C ILE A 135 -1.54 -4.25 7.47
N ILE A 136 -0.38 -3.62 7.26
CA ILE A 136 0.50 -3.85 6.11
C ILE A 136 1.91 -4.16 6.60
N TRP A 137 2.45 -5.30 6.18
CA TRP A 137 3.75 -5.86 6.60
C TRP A 137 4.42 -6.67 5.48
#